data_AF-A0AB40CT32-F1
#
_entry.id   AF-A0AB40CT32-F1
#
_cell.length_a   1.000
_cell.length_b   1.000
_cell.length_c   1.000
_cell.angle_alpha   90.00
_cell.angle_beta   90.00
_cell.angle_gamma   90.00
#
_symmetry.space_group_name_H-M   'P 1'
#
loop_
_entity.id
_entity.type
_entity.pdbx_description
1 polymer ?
#
loop_
_entity_poly.entity_id
_entity_poly.type
_entity_poly.pdbx_seq_one_letter_code
_entity_poly.pdbx_strand_id
1 'polypeptide(L)'
;MFAKLFRRCRKEPSSGSSSLKLKQTLAMLKEKEIVLQKKISIEAERAREFTKAKNKQAALESLKRKRYYEVQMEQLESFQSRILDQEQKLPKKSPVHCREVQQMSQKVKINLRKSNLA
;
A
#
# COMPACT_ATOMS: atom_id res chain seq x y z
N MET A 1 -23.01 14.39 5.10
CA MET A 1 -22.80 13.62 6.35
C MET A 1 -21.79 12.47 6.19
N PHE A 2 -20.60 12.68 5.59
CA PHE A 2 -19.58 11.60 5.40
C PHE A 2 -18.16 11.94 5.90
N ALA A 3 -17.92 13.17 6.35
CA ALA A 3 -16.60 13.61 6.83
C ALA A 3 -16.22 13.10 8.24
N LYS A 4 -17.11 12.37 8.92
CA LYS A 4 -16.90 11.85 10.29
C LYS A 4 -16.31 10.43 10.34
N LEU A 5 -16.32 9.68 9.24
CA LEU A 5 -15.81 8.29 9.25
C LEU A 5 -14.28 8.19 9.10
N PHE A 6 -13.62 9.22 8.55
CA PHE A 6 -12.17 9.20 8.30
C PHE A 6 -11.33 9.83 9.43
N ARG A 7 -11.93 10.28 10.52
CA ARG A 7 -11.23 11.04 11.59
C ARG A 7 -10.63 10.17 12.71
N ARG A 8 -10.64 8.83 12.61
CA ARG A 8 -10.22 7.93 13.73
C ARG A 8 -9.03 6.98 13.45
N CYS A 9 -8.21 7.23 12.43
CA CYS A 9 -6.96 6.49 12.24
C CYS A 9 -5.71 7.37 12.48
N ARG A 10 -5.59 7.93 13.68
CA ARG A 10 -4.26 8.22 14.26
C ARG A 10 -4.12 7.40 15.53
N LYS A 11 -3.87 6.09 15.36
CA LYS A 11 -3.26 5.28 16.43
C LYS A 11 -1.77 5.23 16.14
N GLU A 12 -1.00 5.80 17.05
CA GLU A 12 0.43 5.60 17.25
C GLU A 12 0.81 4.13 16.98
N PRO A 13 1.75 3.83 16.07
CA PRO A 13 2.08 2.46 15.72
C PRO A 13 3.01 1.83 16.77
N SER A 14 2.54 0.75 17.41
CA SER A 14 3.45 -0.21 18.02
C SER A 14 4.30 -0.84 16.90
N SER A 15 5.59 -0.48 16.88
CA SER A 15 6.50 -0.53 15.73
C SER A 15 6.77 -1.92 15.11
N GLY A 16 6.34 -3.02 15.73
CA GLY A 16 6.53 -4.39 15.20
C GLY A 16 5.35 -4.95 14.41
N SER A 17 4.12 -4.53 14.73
CA SER A 17 2.89 -5.04 14.08
C SER A 17 2.43 -4.18 12.89
N SER A 18 3.00 -2.98 12.75
CA SER A 18 2.66 -1.99 11.73
C SER A 18 3.16 -2.38 10.34
N SER A 19 4.37 -2.92 10.19
CA SER A 19 4.93 -3.26 8.86
C SER A 19 4.15 -4.36 8.14
N LEU A 20 3.73 -5.42 8.85
CA LEU A 20 2.96 -6.51 8.24
C LEU A 20 1.57 -6.03 7.76
N LYS A 21 0.93 -5.16 8.54
CA LYS A 21 -0.36 -4.55 8.18
C LYS A 21 -0.25 -3.61 6.98
N LEU A 22 0.85 -2.84 6.88
CA LEU A 22 1.12 -1.99 5.71
C LEU A 22 1.28 -2.83 4.44
N LYS A 23 2.06 -3.92 4.50
CA LYS A 23 2.22 -4.86 3.38
C LYS A 23 0.92 -5.53 2.96
N GLN A 24 0.11 -5.98 3.92
CA GLN A 24 -1.20 -6.56 3.63
C GLN A 24 -2.14 -5.53 2.96
N THR A 25 -2.12 -4.29 3.45
CA THR A 25 -2.92 -3.19 2.86
C THR A 25 -2.46 -2.87 1.44
N LEU A 26 -1.15 -2.85 1.17
CA LEU A 26 -0.61 -2.65 -0.17
C LEU A 26 -1.07 -3.75 -1.14
N ALA A 27 -1.07 -5.02 -0.71
CA ALA A 27 -1.56 -6.13 -1.54
C ALA A 27 -3.04 -5.94 -1.92
N MET A 28 -3.89 -5.58 -0.94
CA MET A 28 -5.31 -5.31 -1.20
C MET A 28 -5.54 -4.10 -2.13
N LEU A 29 -4.74 -3.04 -1.97
CA LEU A 29 -4.83 -1.86 -2.84
C LEU A 29 -4.43 -2.20 -4.28
N LYS A 30 -3.41 -3.04 -4.47
CA LYS A 30 -2.95 -3.49 -5.79
C LYS A 30 -3.99 -4.36 -6.50
N GLU A 31 -4.66 -5.26 -5.78
CA GLU A 31 -5.77 -6.03 -6.37
C GLU A 31 -6.94 -5.13 -6.78
N LYS A 32 -7.28 -4.14 -5.95
CA LYS A 32 -8.33 -3.15 -6.28
C LYS A 32 -7.99 -2.32 -7.51
N GLU A 33 -6.73 -1.91 -7.65
CA GLU A 33 -6.25 -1.16 -8.81
C GLU A 33 -6.46 -1.96 -10.11
N ILE A 34 -6.08 -3.24 -10.13
CA ILE A 34 -6.28 -4.12 -11.29
C ILE A 34 -7.77 -4.25 -11.64
N VAL A 35 -8.63 -4.41 -10.64
CA VAL A 35 -10.09 -4.50 -10.87
C VAL A 35 -10.64 -3.18 -11.43
N LEU A 36 -10.22 -2.04 -10.91
CA LEU A 36 -10.68 -0.74 -11.40
C LEU A 36 -10.17 -0.45 -12.82
N GLN A 37 -8.92 -0.77 -13.13
CA GLN A 37 -8.39 -0.67 -14.50
C GLN A 37 -9.23 -1.48 -15.49
N LYS A 38 -9.55 -2.74 -15.14
CA LYS A 38 -10.44 -3.58 -15.96
C LYS A 38 -11.81 -2.94 -16.16
N LYS A 39 -12.41 -2.38 -15.10
CA LYS A 39 -13.71 -1.69 -15.18
C LYS A 39 -13.67 -0.45 -16.07
N ILE A 40 -12.61 0.35 -16.00
CA ILE A 40 -12.41 1.52 -16.85
C ILE A 40 -12.34 1.12 -18.31
N SER A 41 -11.57 0.07 -18.64
CA SER A 41 -11.49 -0.46 -20.01
C SER A 41 -12.85 -0.92 -20.52
N ILE A 42 -13.61 -1.67 -19.71
CA ILE A 42 -14.96 -2.13 -20.08
C ILE A 42 -15.91 -0.95 -20.33
N GLU A 43 -15.95 0.05 -19.46
CA GLU A 43 -16.82 1.23 -19.67
C GLU A 43 -16.38 2.06 -20.89
N ALA A 44 -15.07 2.10 -21.19
CA ALA A 44 -14.55 2.75 -22.39
C ALA A 44 -15.00 2.02 -23.68
N GLU A 45 -14.98 0.69 -23.68
CA GLU A 45 -15.49 -0.13 -24.80
C GLU A 45 -17.01 0.03 -24.97
N ARG A 46 -17.77 -0.06 -23.88
CA ARG A 46 -19.23 0.19 -23.91
C ARG A 46 -19.58 1.57 -24.46
N ALA A 47 -18.85 2.61 -24.06
CA ALA A 47 -19.07 3.94 -24.60
C ALA A 47 -18.84 3.99 -26.13
N ARG A 48 -17.83 3.28 -26.64
CA ARG A 48 -17.57 3.17 -28.08
C ARG A 48 -18.68 2.40 -28.80
N GLU A 49 -19.16 1.30 -28.22
CA GLU A 49 -20.29 0.51 -28.76
C GLU A 49 -21.57 1.34 -28.84
N PHE A 50 -21.93 2.05 -27.77
CA PHE A 50 -23.11 2.91 -27.77
C PHE A 50 -22.99 4.08 -28.75
N THR A 51 -21.78 4.61 -28.94
CA THR A 51 -21.53 5.63 -29.96
C THR A 51 -21.76 5.08 -31.37
N LYS A 52 -21.28 3.86 -31.66
CA LYS A 52 -21.54 3.17 -32.95
C LYS A 52 -23.04 2.89 -33.15
N ALA A 53 -23.74 2.50 -32.09
CA ALA A 53 -25.19 2.30 -32.09
C ALA A 53 -26.00 3.62 -32.10
N LYS A 54 -25.35 4.79 -32.21
CA LYS A 54 -25.97 6.13 -32.14
C LYS A 54 -26.76 6.41 -30.86
N ASN A 55 -26.56 5.63 -29.80
CA ASN A 55 -27.20 5.82 -28.50
C ASN A 55 -26.38 6.78 -27.63
N LYS A 56 -26.62 8.08 -27.82
CA LYS A 56 -25.88 9.16 -27.14
C LYS A 56 -26.04 9.17 -25.62
N GLN A 57 -27.22 8.81 -25.11
CA GLN A 57 -27.49 8.80 -23.67
C GLN A 57 -26.71 7.69 -22.97
N ALA A 58 -26.75 6.46 -23.50
CA ALA A 58 -26.00 5.35 -22.94
C ALA A 58 -24.48 5.56 -23.02
N ALA A 59 -24.00 6.15 -24.13
CA ALA A 59 -22.59 6.53 -24.26
C ALA A 59 -22.15 7.53 -23.19
N LEU A 60 -22.95 8.58 -22.94
CA LEU A 60 -22.66 9.57 -21.90
C LEU A 60 -22.65 8.94 -20.50
N GLU A 61 -23.58 8.01 -20.22
CA GLU A 61 -23.63 7.33 -18.94
C GLU A 61 -22.39 6.44 -18.72
N SER A 62 -21.96 5.67 -19.72
CA SER A 62 -20.72 4.89 -19.64
C SER A 62 -19.50 5.79 -19.43
N LEU A 63 -19.44 6.97 -20.06
CA LEU A 63 -18.37 7.94 -19.82
C LEU A 63 -18.38 8.51 -18.39
N LYS A 64 -19.57 8.78 -17.82
CA LYS A 64 -19.70 9.20 -16.41
C LYS A 64 -19.20 8.11 -15.46
N ARG A 65 -19.56 6.84 -15.71
CA ARG A 65 -19.10 5.69 -14.92
C ARG A 65 -17.59 5.49 -15.04
N LYS A 66 -17.03 5.62 -16.25
CA LYS A 66 -15.59 5.61 -16.49
C LYS A 66 -14.87 6.65 -15.64
N ARG A 67 -15.32 7.92 -15.69
CA ARG A 67 -14.75 9.01 -14.90
C ARG A 67 -14.82 8.76 -13.39
N TYR A 68 -15.93 8.18 -12.91
CA TYR A 68 -16.05 7.80 -11.50
C TYR A 68 -14.97 6.79 -11.08
N TYR A 69 -14.70 5.78 -11.91
CA TYR A 69 -13.64 4.81 -11.63
C TYR A 69 -12.23 5.40 -11.74
N GLU A 70 -11.99 6.34 -12.66
CA GLU A 70 -10.71 7.07 -12.77
C GLU A 70 -10.42 7.87 -11.50
N VAL A 71 -11.41 8.58 -10.95
CA VAL A 71 -11.26 9.31 -9.67
C VAL A 71 -10.97 8.36 -8.51
N GLN A 72 -11.60 7.17 -8.49
CA GLN A 72 -11.30 6.16 -7.48
C GLN A 72 -9.87 5.62 -7.61
N MET A 73 -9.36 5.47 -8.84
CA MET A 73 -7.96 5.09 -9.07
C MET A 73 -6.98 6.16 -8.57
N GLU A 74 -7.22 7.44 -8.89
CA GLU A 74 -6.36 8.54 -8.41
C GLU A 74 -6.31 8.58 -6.87
N GLN A 75 -7.43 8.34 -6.20
CA GLN A 75 -7.47 8.21 -4.75
C GLN A 75 -6.66 7.01 -4.25
N LEU A 76 -6.74 5.85 -4.92
CA LEU A 76 -5.92 4.68 -4.57
C LEU A 76 -4.43 4.97 -4.73
N GLU A 77 -4.01 5.63 -5.80
CA GLU A 77 -2.61 6.03 -6.04
C GLU A 77 -2.11 6.98 -4.93
N SER A 78 -2.95 7.92 -4.50
CA SER A 78 -2.65 8.78 -3.35
C SER A 78 -2.48 7.97 -2.06
N PHE A 79 -3.33 6.96 -1.82
CA PHE A 79 -3.19 6.08 -0.66
C PHE A 79 -1.92 5.23 -0.71
N GLN A 80 -1.59 4.67 -1.87
CA GLN A 80 -0.35 3.90 -2.07
C GLN A 80 0.88 4.76 -1.77
N SER A 81 0.94 5.98 -2.30
CA SER A 81 2.04 6.93 -2.05
C SER A 81 2.23 7.23 -0.56
N ARG A 82 1.13 7.46 0.16
CA ARG A 82 1.17 7.69 1.62
C ARG A 82 1.66 6.50 2.42
N ILE A 83 1.33 5.28 1.99
CA ILE A 83 1.82 4.05 2.63
C ILE A 83 3.31 3.88 2.36
N LEU A 84 3.76 4.11 1.13
CA LEU A 84 5.18 4.05 0.77
C LEU A 84 6.01 5.06 1.57
N ASP A 85 5.53 6.29 1.74
CA ASP A 85 6.17 7.29 2.60
C ASP A 85 6.28 6.82 4.06
N GLN A 86 5.23 6.14 4.55
CA GLN A 86 5.22 5.61 5.92
C GLN A 86 6.17 4.42 6.07
N GLU A 87 6.29 3.55 5.06
CA GLU A 87 7.28 2.48 5.03
C GLU A 87 8.70 3.00 4.96
N GLN A 88 8.96 4.10 4.24
CA GLN A 88 10.28 4.73 4.17
C GLN A 88 10.72 5.34 5.51
N LYS A 89 9.79 5.94 6.26
CA LYS A 89 10.06 6.53 7.59
C LYS A 89 10.35 5.48 8.65
N LEU A 90 9.92 4.24 8.47
CA LEU A 90 10.31 3.16 9.37
C LEU A 90 11.78 2.83 9.14
N PRO A 91 12.61 2.78 10.19
CA PRO A 91 14.00 2.37 10.03
C PRO A 91 14.02 0.97 9.44
N LYS A 92 14.48 0.83 8.20
CA LYS A 92 14.84 -0.48 7.65
C LYS A 92 15.92 -1.01 8.59
N LYS A 93 15.55 -1.92 9.50
CA LYS A 93 16.53 -2.69 10.28
C LYS A 93 17.34 -3.45 9.25
N SER A 94 18.45 -2.88 8.82
CA SER A 94 19.36 -3.53 7.90
C SER A 94 19.85 -4.81 8.62
N PRO A 95 19.84 -5.97 7.95
CA PRO A 95 20.36 -7.20 8.54
C PRO A 95 21.85 -7.09 8.91
N VAL A 96 22.54 -6.07 8.38
CA VAL A 96 23.94 -5.74 8.71
C VAL A 96 24.09 -5.35 10.18
N HIS A 97 23.22 -4.48 10.72
CA HIS A 97 23.33 -4.04 12.11
C HIS A 97 23.01 -5.14 13.12
N CYS A 98 22.05 -6.03 12.80
CA CYS A 98 21.72 -7.16 13.66
C CYS A 98 22.86 -8.20 13.69
N ARG A 99 23.52 -8.45 12.55
CA ARG A 99 24.66 -9.38 12.48
C ARG A 99 25.88 -8.87 13.22
N GLU A 100 26.22 -7.59 13.08
CA GLU A 100 27.35 -6.98 13.80
C GLU A 100 27.14 -7.05 15.31
N VAL A 101 25.96 -6.66 15.79
CA VAL A 101 25.62 -6.73 17.23
C VAL A 101 25.66 -8.18 17.74
N GLN A 102 25.20 -9.14 16.93
CA GLN A 102 25.21 -10.57 17.30
C GLN A 102 26.63 -11.14 17.30
N GLN A 103 27.49 -10.74 16.36
CA GLN A 103 28.91 -11.12 16.33
C GLN A 103 29.69 -10.50 17.49
N MET A 104 29.45 -9.22 17.80
CA MET A 104 30.07 -8.57 18.96
C MET A 104 29.64 -9.26 20.28
N SER A 105 28.36 -9.60 20.42
CA SER A 105 27.84 -10.29 21.60
C SER A 105 28.43 -11.70 21.76
N GLN A 106 28.63 -12.43 20.67
CA GLN A 106 29.34 -13.72 20.69
C GLN A 106 30.81 -13.57 21.07
N LYS A 107 31.49 -12.54 20.54
CA LYS A 107 32.92 -12.29 20.82
C LYS A 107 33.16 -11.89 22.27
N VAL A 108 32.28 -11.07 22.85
CA VAL A 108 32.32 -10.72 24.29
C VAL A 108 32.11 -11.97 25.17
N LYS A 109 31.14 -12.84 24.84
CA LYS A 109 30.90 -14.09 25.58
C LYS A 109 32.09 -15.05 25.55
N ILE A 110 32.80 -15.12 24.42
CA ILE A 110 34.00 -15.96 24.29
C ILE A 110 35.15 -15.40 25.14
N ASN A 111 35.38 -14.09 25.11
CA ASN A 111 36.42 -13.46 25.93
C ASN A 111 36.14 -13.61 27.44
N LEU A 112 34.89 -13.45 27.86
CA LEU A 112 34.51 -13.62 29.27
C LEU A 112 34.69 -15.07 29.76
N ARG A 113 34.53 -16.07 28.88
CA ARG A 113 34.80 -17.48 29.21
C ARG A 113 36.30 -17.76 29.32
N LYS A 114 37.10 -17.15 28.45
CA LYS A 114 38.56 -17.30 28.49
C LYS A 114 39.20 -16.65 29.72
N SER A 115 38.65 -15.55 30.22
CA SER A 115 39.14 -14.87 31.42
C SER A 115 38.76 -15.55 32.74
N ASN A 116 37.78 -16.47 32.73
CA ASN A 116 37.37 -17.24 33.91
C ASN A 116 38.02 -18.65 33.97
N LEU A 117 38.85 -18.98 32.99
CA LEU A 117 39.57 -20.27 32.85
C LEU A 117 41.09 -20.10 32.95
N ALA A 118 41.57 -18.88 33.24
CA ALA A 118 42.95 -18.55 33.56
C ALA A 118 43.00 -18.08 35.02
#